data_AF-A0ABC8V3W3-F1
#
_entry.id   AF-A0ABC8V3W3-F1
#
_cell.length_a   1.000
_cell.length_b   1.000
_cell.length_c   1.000
_cell.angle_alpha   90.00
_cell.angle_beta   90.00
_cell.angle_gamma   90.00
#
_symmetry.space_group_name_H-M   'P 1'
#
loop_
_entity.id
_entity.type
_entity.pdbx_description
1 polymer ?
#
loop_
_entity_poly.entity_id
_entity_poly.type
_entity_poly.pdbx_seq_one_letter_code
_entity_poly.pdbx_strand_id
1 'polypeptide(L)'
;MRIDEINEETFVYNYTLIEGEALVGKFEKISHEAMFEPSLDGGTISKMTSKYYTLDDVAITEEEIRAGKEKAIGMHKAVEGYLQNPDAYALTLYFI
;
A
#
# COMPACT_ATOMS: atom_id res chain seq x y z
N MET A 1 3.60 -11.09 -6.25
CA MET A 1 3.61 -10.51 -4.86
C MET A 1 3.21 -11.57 -3.85
N ARG A 2 3.52 -11.40 -2.57
CA ARG A 2 3.14 -12.31 -1.48
C ARG A 2 2.37 -11.55 -0.40
N ILE A 3 1.26 -12.12 0.07
CA ILE A 3 0.52 -11.61 1.23
C ILE A 3 1.20 -12.14 2.49
N ASP A 4 1.56 -11.24 3.41
CA ASP A 4 2.23 -11.57 4.67
C ASP A 4 1.22 -11.61 5.84
N GLU A 5 0.23 -10.72 5.84
CA GLU A 5 -0.83 -10.66 6.85
C GLU A 5 -2.10 -10.04 6.27
N ILE A 6 -3.25 -10.64 6.61
CA ILE A 6 -4.57 -10.01 6.53
C ILE A 6 -5.19 -10.17 7.91
N ASN A 7 -5.50 -9.06 8.56
CA ASN A 7 -6.20 -9.06 9.83
C ASN A 7 -7.39 -8.09 9.74
N GLU A 8 -8.59 -8.65 9.65
CA GLU A 8 -9.83 -7.88 9.55
C GLU A 8 -10.23 -7.23 10.88
N GLU A 9 -9.81 -7.78 12.01
CA GLU A 9 -10.13 -7.24 13.33
C GLU A 9 -9.32 -5.97 13.65
N THR A 10 -8.04 -5.96 13.25
CA THR A 10 -7.14 -4.82 13.47
C THR A 10 -6.93 -3.96 12.22
N PHE A 11 -7.60 -4.29 11.12
CA PHE A 11 -7.47 -3.66 9.81
C PHE A 11 -6.01 -3.53 9.35
N VAL A 12 -5.24 -4.60 9.53
CA VAL A 12 -3.84 -4.70 9.08
C VAL A 12 -3.77 -5.49 7.79
N TYR A 13 -3.03 -4.96 6.83
CA TYR A 13 -2.71 -5.61 5.57
C TYR A 13 -1.23 -5.45 5.24
N ASN A 14 -0.49 -6.56 5.33
CA ASN A 14 0.94 -6.58 5.06
C ASN A 14 1.21 -7.43 3.82
N TYR A 15 2.05 -6.93 2.93
CA TYR A 15 2.43 -7.65 1.71
C TYR A 15 3.85 -7.33 1.28
N THR A 16 4.45 -8.26 0.54
CA THR A 16 5.81 -8.12 0.00
C THR A 16 5.79 -8.31 -1.51
N LEU A 17 6.31 -7.32 -2.22
CA LEU A 17 6.67 -7.42 -3.63
C LEU A 17 7.97 -8.24 -3.74
N ILE A 18 7.88 -9.41 -4.34
CA ILE A 18 9.00 -10.35 -4.55
C ILE A 18 9.40 -10.50 -6.02
N GLU A 19 8.60 -9.93 -6.92
CA GLU A 19 8.81 -9.94 -8.38
C GLU A 19 8.15 -8.70 -8.99
N GLY A 20 8.50 -8.37 -10.24
CA GLY A 20 7.89 -7.30 -11.02
C GLY A 20 8.87 -6.20 -11.44
N GLU A 21 8.46 -5.39 -12.41
CA GLU A 21 9.27 -4.33 -13.02
C GLU A 21 9.84 -3.35 -11.99
N ALA A 22 9.06 -3.06 -10.95
CA ALA A 22 9.47 -2.15 -9.87
C ALA A 22 10.72 -2.62 -9.10
N LEU A 23 11.07 -3.92 -9.14
CA LEU A 23 12.22 -4.49 -8.44
C LEU A 23 13.48 -4.56 -9.32
N VAL A 24 13.31 -4.63 -10.64
CA VAL A 24 14.38 -4.99 -11.58
C VAL A 24 15.58 -4.06 -11.44
N GLY A 25 16.74 -4.64 -11.14
CA GLY A 25 18.02 -3.93 -11.07
C GLY A 25 18.19 -3.00 -9.86
N LYS A 26 17.23 -2.97 -8.92
CA LYS A 26 17.30 -2.09 -7.73
C LYS A 26 17.02 -2.81 -6.41
N PHE A 27 15.99 -3.65 -6.36
CA PHE A 27 15.49 -4.21 -5.12
C PHE A 27 15.43 -5.73 -5.16
N GLU A 28 15.82 -6.38 -4.07
CA GLU A 28 15.52 -7.79 -3.83
C GLU A 28 14.03 -7.99 -3.58
N LYS A 29 13.45 -7.08 -2.79
CA LYS A 29 12.02 -7.05 -2.45
C LYS A 29 11.63 -5.70 -1.86
N ILE A 30 10.32 -5.44 -1.81
CA ILE A 30 9.75 -4.30 -1.08
C ILE A 30 8.63 -4.82 -0.20
N SER A 31 8.70 -4.58 1.10
CA SER A 31 7.64 -4.95 2.04
C SER A 31 6.82 -3.74 2.43
N HIS A 32 5.51 -3.88 2.42
CA HIS A 32 4.55 -2.85 2.79
C HIS A 32 3.74 -3.31 4.00
N GLU A 33 3.60 -2.42 4.96
CA GLU A 33 2.74 -2.60 6.12
C GLU A 33 1.69 -1.50 6.09
N ALA A 34 0.41 -1.89 6.04
CA ALA A 34 -0.72 -0.95 6.04
C ALA A 34 -1.63 -1.24 7.24
N MET A 35 -2.04 -0.18 7.93
CA MET A 35 -2.95 -0.23 9.07
C MET A 35 -3.95 0.92 8.95
N PHE A 36 -5.21 0.63 9.25
CA PHE A 36 -6.29 1.61 9.23
C PHE A 36 -6.87 1.77 10.62
N GLU A 37 -6.92 3.00 11.12
CA GLU A 37 -7.45 3.32 12.44
C GLU A 37 -8.57 4.36 12.32
N PRO A 38 -9.64 4.27 13.13
CA PRO A 38 -10.66 5.31 13.14
C PRO A 38 -10.08 6.63 13.66
N SER A 39 -10.48 7.75 13.04
CA SER A 39 -10.16 9.10 13.54
C SER A 39 -11.31 9.70 14.36
N LEU A 40 -10.99 10.69 15.20
CA LEU A 40 -11.96 11.33 16.10
C LEU A 40 -13.09 12.09 15.37
N ASP A 41 -12.87 12.45 14.11
CA ASP A 41 -13.83 13.15 13.24
C ASP A 41 -14.73 12.20 12.42
N GLY A 42 -14.65 10.89 12.70
CA GLY A 42 -15.45 9.88 11.99
C GLY A 42 -14.85 9.42 10.65
N GLY A 43 -13.62 9.86 10.33
CA GLY A 43 -12.84 9.37 9.20
C GLY A 43 -11.96 8.15 9.54
N THR A 44 -10.93 7.96 8.73
CA THR A 44 -9.92 6.90 8.92
C THR A 44 -8.52 7.47 8.72
N ILE A 45 -7.60 7.12 9.61
CA ILE A 45 -6.17 7.36 9.46
C ILE A 45 -5.54 6.09 8.87
N SER A 46 -4.97 6.21 7.68
CA SER A 46 -4.15 5.16 7.06
C SER A 46 -2.68 5.38 7.43
N LYS A 47 -2.08 4.40 8.09
CA LYS A 47 -0.65 4.34 8.36
C LYS A 47 -0.02 3.33 7.42
N MET A 48 0.95 3.79 6.62
CA MET A 48 1.64 2.93 5.67
C MET A 48 3.15 3.05 5.81
N THR A 49 3.81 1.91 6.03
CA THR A 49 5.26 1.78 6.09
C THR A 49 5.72 0.99 4.87
N SER A 50 6.78 1.45 4.20
CA SER A 50 7.40 0.73 3.09
C SER A 50 8.88 0.48 3.41
N LYS A 51 9.31 -0.77 3.34
CA LYS A 51 10.67 -1.24 3.61
C LYS A 51 11.28 -1.70 2.29
N TYR A 52 12.33 -1.02 1.85
CA TYR A 52 13.02 -1.30 0.60
C TYR A 52 14.29 -2.10 0.90
N TYR A 53 14.41 -3.27 0.27
CA TYR A 53 15.58 -4.13 0.38
C TYR A 53 16.33 -4.04 -0.95
N THR A 54 17.44 -3.29 -0.96
CA THR A 54 18.21 -3.02 -2.17
C THR A 54 19.13 -4.18 -2.51
N LEU A 55 19.45 -4.31 -3.80
CA LEU A 55 20.64 -5.04 -4.20
C LEU A 55 21.89 -4.28 -3.72
N ASP A 56 23.01 -4.97 -3.58
CA ASP A 56 24.28 -4.37 -3.16
C ASP A 56 24.65 -3.18 -4.06
N ASP A 57 25.25 -2.14 -3.46
CA ASP A 57 25.69 -0.89 -4.11
C ASP A 57 24.59 -0.01 -4.74
N VAL A 58 23.30 -0.33 -4.55
CA VAL A 58 22.19 0.52 -5.00
C VAL A 58 21.83 1.54 -3.91
N ALA A 59 22.07 2.82 -4.18
CA ALA A 59 21.59 3.92 -3.34
C ALA A 59 20.17 4.33 -3.76
N ILE A 60 19.25 4.42 -2.79
CA ILE A 60 17.93 5.03 -2.99
C ILE A 60 18.04 6.51 -2.65
N THR A 61 17.62 7.38 -3.57
CA THR A 61 17.61 8.82 -3.33
C THR A 61 16.36 9.24 -2.54
N GLU A 62 16.45 10.35 -1.81
CA GLU A 62 15.28 10.95 -1.14
C GLU A 62 14.18 11.33 -2.14
N GLU A 63 14.56 11.72 -3.36
CA GLU A 63 13.62 12.06 -4.42
C GLU A 63 12.81 10.84 -4.87
N GLU A 64 13.45 9.69 -5.04
CA GLU A 64 12.75 8.44 -5.36
C GLU A 64 11.80 8.01 -4.25
N ILE A 65 12.21 8.15 -2.98
CA ILE A 65 11.34 7.88 -1.83
C ILE A 65 10.12 8.80 -1.84
N ARG A 66 10.32 10.10 -2.10
CA ARG A 66 9.24 11.08 -2.19
C ARG A 66 8.30 10.78 -3.34
N ALA A 67 8.82 10.47 -4.52
CA ALA A 67 8.02 10.12 -5.70
C ALA A 67 7.16 8.86 -5.44
N GLY A 68 7.74 7.84 -4.81
CA GLY A 68 7.00 6.64 -4.38
C GLY A 68 5.86 6.98 -3.41
N LYS A 69 6.13 7.85 -2.43
CA LYS A 69 5.12 8.33 -1.46
C LYS A 69 3.99 9.10 -2.14
N GLU A 70 4.32 10.03 -3.05
CA GLU A 70 3.31 10.82 -3.78
C GLU A 70 2.43 9.93 -4.67
N LYS A 71 3.02 8.93 -5.33
CA LYS A 71 2.27 7.93 -6.11
C LYS A 71 1.28 7.16 -5.23
N ALA A 72 1.70 6.71 -4.04
CA ALA A 72 0.84 6.00 -3.10
C ALA A 72 -0.31 6.87 -2.58
N ILE A 73 -0.05 8.15 -2.29
CA ILE A 73 -1.07 9.13 -1.90
C ILE A 73 -2.06 9.37 -3.04
N GLY A 74 -1.58 9.50 -4.29
CA GLY A 74 -2.44 9.67 -5.46
C GLY A 74 -3.40 8.49 -5.65
N MET A 75 -2.90 7.26 -5.49
CA MET A 75 -3.72 6.04 -5.53
C MET A 75 -4.79 6.04 -4.43
N HIS A 76 -4.41 6.37 -3.19
CA HIS A 76 -5.37 6.46 -2.08
C HIS A 76 -6.50 7.47 -2.37
N LYS A 77 -6.16 8.66 -2.87
CA LYS A 77 -7.16 9.69 -3.23
C LYS A 77 -8.09 9.24 -4.36
N ALA A 78 -7.57 8.49 -5.33
CA ALA A 78 -8.39 7.95 -6.42
C ALA A 78 -9.41 6.91 -5.90
N VAL A 79 -8.98 6.02 -5.01
CA VAL A 79 -9.87 5.05 -4.35
C VAL A 79 -10.89 5.75 -3.47
N GLU A 80 -10.46 6.71 -2.64
CA GLU A 80 -11.37 7.52 -1.80
C GLU A 80 -12.43 8.24 -2.64
N GLY A 81 -12.04 8.86 -3.76
CA GLY A 81 -12.95 9.52 -4.69
C GLY A 81 -13.94 8.54 -5.34
N TYR A 82 -13.49 7.35 -5.69
CA TYR A 82 -14.37 6.29 -6.21
C TYR A 82 -15.37 5.80 -5.16
N LEU A 83 -14.93 5.64 -3.91
CA LEU A 83 -15.77 5.20 -2.78
C LEU A 83 -16.81 6.24 -2.33
N GLN A 84 -16.73 7.49 -2.81
CA GLN A 84 -17.82 8.46 -2.62
C GLN A 84 -19.11 8.06 -3.35
N ASN A 85 -19.04 7.11 -4.29
CA ASN A 85 -20.22 6.52 -4.89
C ASN A 85 -20.89 5.52 -3.90
N PRO A 86 -22.12 5.77 -3.44
CA PRO A 86 -22.83 4.91 -2.48
C PRO A 86 -22.96 3.44 -2.93
N ASP A 87 -22.93 3.19 -4.24
CA ASP A 87 -23.08 1.85 -4.83
C ASP A 87 -21.74 1.12 -5.01
N ALA A 88 -20.59 1.78 -4.77
CA ALA A 88 -19.26 1.25 -5.08
C ALA A 88 -18.88 0.02 -4.24
N TYR A 89 -19.43 -0.12 -3.03
CA TYR A 89 -19.10 -1.20 -2.10
C TYR A 89 -20.23 -2.24 -1.94
N ALA A 90 -21.35 -2.08 -2.66
CA ALA A 90 -22.52 -2.95 -2.54
C ALA A 90 -22.44 -4.27 -3.36
N LEU A 91 -21.33 -4.56 -4.05
CA LEU A 91 -21.24 -5.63 -5.05
C LEU A 91 -20.13 -6.69 -4.85
N THR A 92 -19.36 -6.68 -3.75
CA THR A 92 -18.16 -7.53 -3.62
C THR A 92 -18.32 -8.66 -2.60
N LEU A 93 -19.14 -9.67 -2.92
CA LEU A 93 -19.06 -11.01 -2.29
C LEU A 93 -19.37 -12.15 -3.29
N TYR A 94 -19.02 -12.00 -4.56
CA TYR A 94 -18.82 -13.15 -5.44
C TYR A 94 -17.76 -12.78 -6.46
N PHE A 95 -16.53 -13.20 -6.25
CA PHE A 95 -15.73 -13.91 -7.25
C PHE A 95 -14.56 -14.58 -6.51
N ILE A 96 -14.72 -15.91 -6.38
CA ILE A 96 -13.73 -17.00 -6.36
C ILE A 96 -12.28 -16.64 -6.03
#